data_AF-A0A3A9BMG2-F1
#
_entry.id   AF-A0A3A9BMG2-F1
#
_cell.length_a   1.000
_cell.length_b   1.000
_cell.length_c   1.000
_cell.angle_alpha   90.00
_cell.angle_beta   90.00
_cell.angle_gamma   90.00
#
_symmetry.space_group_name_H-M   'P 1'
#
loop_
_entity.id
_entity.type
_entity.pdbx_description
1 polymer ?
#
loop_
_entity_poly.entity_id
_entity_poly.type
_entity_poly.pdbx_seq_one_letter_code
_entity_poly.pdbx_strand_id
1 'polypeptide(L)'
;MKKKALTTLMAASMALAVGGTAFGAEWKKDDNGWWWQEDNGSYPVSTWQWIDGNGDGVAECYFFNEKGYNLQNAATPDGYTVDASGAWIVDGVVQTKTSEAPAAAAGTEASQYQDDYSGVYEVPFYEADGSIVMDSISVVYDGSANAISVTYPRFDITLTYTYAGPDYRGVMFFELISEEEKDAIFFLAPGVIEWPTDDGRMSFTRK
;
A
#
# COMPACT_ATOMS: atom_id res chain seq x y z
N MET A 1 3.13 -77.46 -4.78
CA MET A 1 4.26 -76.87 -3.98
C MET A 1 4.89 -75.74 -4.79
N LYS A 2 5.44 -74.69 -4.13
CA LYS A 2 6.07 -73.47 -4.73
C LYS A 2 5.02 -72.56 -5.42
N LYS A 3 4.75 -71.29 -5.03
CA LYS A 3 5.58 -70.05 -4.90
C LYS A 3 6.18 -69.64 -6.25
N LYS A 4 6.04 -68.42 -6.80
CA LYS A 4 5.65 -67.05 -6.34
C LYS A 4 4.68 -66.41 -7.40
N ALA A 5 4.07 -65.20 -7.35
CA ALA A 5 4.01 -64.04 -6.43
C ALA A 5 2.64 -63.29 -6.56
N LEU A 6 2.62 -61.94 -6.67
CA LEU A 6 1.47 -61.02 -6.80
C LEU A 6 1.90 -59.76 -7.59
N THR A 7 1.07 -59.23 -8.51
CA THR A 7 1.15 -57.85 -9.03
C THR A 7 -0.24 -57.33 -9.41
N THR A 8 -0.65 -56.17 -8.88
CA THR A 8 -1.85 -55.43 -9.28
C THR A 8 -1.46 -54.30 -10.22
N LEU A 9 -2.25 -54.02 -11.26
CA LEU A 9 -2.08 -52.82 -12.10
C LEU A 9 -3.41 -52.05 -12.18
N MET A 10 -3.45 -50.87 -11.56
CA MET A 10 -4.62 -50.00 -11.51
C MET A 10 -4.33 -48.73 -12.32
N ALA A 11 -4.82 -48.69 -13.57
CA ALA A 11 -4.54 -47.61 -14.50
C ALA A 11 -5.51 -46.43 -14.29
N ALA A 12 -5.13 -45.49 -13.41
CA ALA A 12 -5.83 -44.22 -13.25
C ALA A 12 -5.43 -43.25 -14.39
N SER A 13 -6.28 -43.13 -15.42
CA SER A 13 -6.12 -42.12 -16.48
C SER A 13 -6.52 -40.74 -15.96
N MET A 14 -5.58 -40.06 -15.30
CA MET A 14 -5.76 -38.73 -14.73
C MET A 14 -5.87 -37.67 -15.83
N ALA A 15 -6.85 -36.77 -15.73
CA ALA A 15 -7.12 -35.79 -16.78
C ALA A 15 -6.03 -34.71 -16.84
N LEU A 16 -5.63 -34.32 -18.07
CA LEU A 16 -4.78 -33.15 -18.28
C LEU A 16 -5.58 -31.86 -18.07
N ALA A 17 -5.58 -31.37 -16.84
CA ALA A 17 -5.92 -29.98 -16.57
C ALA A 17 -4.82 -29.09 -17.16
N VAL A 18 -5.13 -28.39 -18.26
CA VAL A 18 -4.24 -27.35 -18.79
C VAL A 18 -4.30 -26.18 -17.83
N GLY A 19 -3.25 -26.02 -17.01
CA GLY A 19 -3.11 -24.85 -16.16
C GLY A 19 -2.92 -23.60 -17.01
N GLY A 20 -3.90 -22.70 -16.98
CA GLY A 20 -3.66 -21.33 -17.40
C GLY A 20 -2.71 -20.68 -16.40
N THR A 21 -1.62 -20.08 -16.89
CA THR A 21 -0.78 -19.22 -16.06
C THR A 21 -1.57 -17.95 -15.72
N ALA A 22 -2.12 -17.89 -14.52
CA ALA A 22 -2.42 -16.61 -13.90
C ALA A 22 -1.07 -15.92 -13.69
N PHE A 23 -0.80 -14.88 -14.47
CA PHE A 23 0.29 -13.97 -14.19
C PHE A 23 -0.19 -13.10 -13.02
N GLY A 24 0.33 -13.37 -11.83
CA GLY A 24 0.23 -12.43 -10.73
C GLY A 24 1.12 -11.22 -11.00
N ALA A 25 0.84 -10.14 -10.29
CA ALA A 25 1.57 -8.89 -10.39
C ALA A 25 3.10 -9.09 -10.26
N GLU A 26 3.88 -8.42 -11.12
CA GLU A 26 5.30 -8.72 -11.29
C GLU A 26 6.17 -7.53 -11.72
N TRP A 27 7.44 -7.56 -11.31
CA TRP A 27 8.46 -6.60 -11.71
C TRP A 27 8.87 -6.78 -13.18
N LYS A 28 8.68 -5.73 -13.97
CA LYS A 28 9.09 -5.64 -15.38
C LYS A 28 10.29 -4.71 -15.53
N LYS A 29 11.07 -4.91 -16.59
CA LYS A 29 12.21 -4.05 -16.93
C LYS A 29 12.34 -3.84 -18.43
N ASP A 30 12.70 -2.62 -18.83
CA ASP A 30 13.11 -2.27 -20.19
C ASP A 30 14.39 -1.38 -20.18
N ASP A 31 14.68 -0.71 -21.30
CA ASP A 31 15.82 0.20 -21.45
C ASP A 31 15.67 1.53 -20.67
N ASN A 32 14.46 1.89 -20.22
CA ASN A 32 14.19 3.11 -19.46
C ASN A 32 14.25 2.87 -17.95
N GLY A 33 13.83 1.70 -17.46
CA GLY A 33 13.87 1.37 -16.03
C GLY A 33 13.12 0.11 -15.62
N TRP A 34 12.92 -0.02 -14.30
CA TRP A 34 12.01 -0.99 -13.70
C TRP A 34 10.61 -0.40 -13.59
N TRP A 35 9.57 -1.22 -13.77
CA TRP A 35 8.17 -0.87 -13.51
C TRP A 35 7.42 -2.08 -12.95
N TRP A 36 6.30 -1.84 -12.27
CA TRP A 36 5.46 -2.89 -11.69
C TRP A 36 4.21 -3.10 -12.54
N GLN A 37 3.91 -4.34 -12.91
CA GLN A 37 2.67 -4.68 -13.61
C GLN A 37 1.72 -5.37 -12.64
N GLU A 38 0.49 -4.85 -12.50
CA GLU A 38 -0.56 -5.45 -11.68
C GLU A 38 -1.27 -6.61 -12.40
N ASP A 39 -1.97 -7.48 -11.65
CA ASP A 39 -2.79 -8.61 -12.15
C ASP A 39 -3.73 -8.24 -13.32
N ASN A 40 -4.24 -7.00 -13.32
CA ASN A 40 -5.17 -6.48 -14.33
C ASN A 40 -4.47 -5.89 -15.57
N GLY A 41 -3.13 -5.93 -15.62
CA GLY A 41 -2.30 -5.38 -16.68
C GLY A 41 -1.97 -3.89 -16.56
N SER A 42 -2.53 -3.18 -15.57
CA SER A 42 -2.19 -1.78 -15.26
C SER A 42 -0.86 -1.65 -14.51
N TYR A 43 -0.45 -0.42 -14.21
CA TYR A 43 0.79 -0.11 -13.49
C TYR A 43 0.63 1.23 -12.74
N PRO A 44 1.29 1.41 -11.58
CA PRO A 44 1.28 2.67 -10.83
C PRO A 44 1.98 3.79 -11.60
N VAL A 45 1.45 5.02 -11.51
CA VAL A 45 2.03 6.24 -12.09
C VAL A 45 1.93 7.40 -11.10
N SER A 46 2.97 8.23 -10.99
CA SER A 46 3.07 9.37 -10.07
C SER A 46 2.65 9.08 -8.61
N THR A 47 2.93 7.88 -8.10
CA THR A 47 2.46 7.41 -6.78
C THR A 47 3.48 6.52 -6.09
N TRP A 48 3.37 6.46 -4.76
CA TRP A 48 3.92 5.38 -3.94
C TRP A 48 3.05 4.12 -4.09
N GLN A 49 3.67 2.94 -4.04
CA GLN A 49 2.99 1.64 -4.00
C GLN A 49 3.78 0.66 -3.10
N TRP A 50 3.07 -0.14 -2.31
CA TRP A 50 3.67 -1.27 -1.57
C TRP A 50 3.69 -2.51 -2.45
N ILE A 51 4.85 -3.16 -2.54
CA ILE A 51 5.09 -4.30 -3.43
C ILE A 51 5.82 -5.40 -2.66
N ASP A 52 5.13 -6.51 -2.40
CA ASP A 52 5.71 -7.80 -1.97
C ASP A 52 6.29 -8.48 -3.22
N GLY A 53 7.39 -7.91 -3.72
CA GLY A 53 7.94 -8.23 -5.05
C GLY A 53 8.72 -9.54 -5.10
N ASN A 54 8.93 -10.17 -3.94
CA ASN A 54 9.67 -11.43 -3.78
C ASN A 54 8.77 -12.58 -3.30
N GLY A 55 7.57 -12.29 -2.77
CA GLY A 55 6.61 -13.27 -2.26
C GLY A 55 6.94 -13.82 -0.86
N ASP A 56 7.68 -13.08 -0.03
CA ASP A 56 8.08 -13.49 1.32
C ASP A 56 7.11 -13.05 2.44
N GLY A 57 6.11 -12.22 2.12
CA GLY A 57 5.15 -11.67 3.07
C GLY A 57 5.50 -10.26 3.55
N VAL A 58 6.58 -9.66 3.05
CA VAL A 58 7.00 -8.29 3.35
C VAL A 58 7.07 -7.48 2.05
N ALA A 59 6.26 -6.43 1.98
CA ALA A 59 6.34 -5.43 0.94
C ALA A 59 7.32 -4.32 1.32
N GLU A 60 8.12 -3.83 0.37
CA GLU A 60 8.75 -2.51 0.45
C GLU A 60 7.91 -1.45 -0.27
N CYS A 61 8.14 -0.18 0.05
CA CYS A 61 7.44 0.95 -0.59
C CYS A 61 8.27 1.54 -1.73
N TYR A 62 7.69 1.69 -2.91
CA TYR A 62 8.37 2.14 -4.14
C TYR A 62 7.63 3.33 -4.77
N PHE A 63 8.35 4.38 -5.16
CA PHE A 63 7.76 5.50 -5.91
C PHE A 63 7.89 5.28 -7.42
N PHE A 64 6.80 5.51 -8.14
CA PHE A 64 6.70 5.44 -9.60
C PHE A 64 6.44 6.82 -10.19
N ASN A 65 7.22 7.19 -11.21
CA ASN A 65 7.12 8.50 -11.86
C ASN A 65 5.91 8.61 -12.83
N GLU A 66 5.78 9.76 -13.48
CA GLU A 66 4.73 10.09 -14.48
C GLU A 66 4.59 9.08 -15.64
N LYS A 67 5.61 8.24 -15.86
CA LYS A 67 5.66 7.22 -16.93
C LYS A 67 5.55 5.80 -16.40
N GLY A 68 5.35 5.63 -15.09
CA GLY A 68 5.22 4.34 -14.43
C GLY A 68 6.54 3.62 -14.14
N TYR A 69 7.69 4.31 -14.26
CA TYR A 69 8.98 3.73 -13.89
C TYR A 69 9.33 4.05 -12.44
N ASN A 70 9.84 3.05 -11.72
CA ASN A 70 10.35 3.19 -10.36
C ASN A 70 11.57 4.14 -10.35
N LEU A 71 11.63 5.04 -9.37
CA LEU A 71 12.81 5.87 -9.11
C LEU A 71 13.82 5.08 -8.27
N GLN A 72 15.12 5.21 -8.59
CA GLN A 72 16.22 4.55 -7.88
C GLN A 72 17.34 5.56 -7.58
N ASN A 73 17.90 5.50 -6.36
CA ASN A 73 18.96 6.36 -5.85
C ASN A 73 18.69 7.86 -6.11
N ALA A 74 17.51 8.31 -5.69
CA ALA A 74 16.97 9.62 -6.04
C ALA A 74 16.19 10.24 -4.88
N ALA A 75 15.99 11.57 -4.96
CA ALA A 75 14.90 12.22 -4.24
C ALA A 75 13.61 12.13 -5.07
N THR A 76 12.48 11.87 -4.42
CA THR A 76 11.15 11.88 -5.03
C THR A 76 10.59 13.31 -5.09
N PRO A 77 9.58 13.60 -5.93
CA PRO A 77 9.04 14.96 -6.08
C PRO A 77 8.44 15.56 -4.79
N ASP A 78 7.98 14.70 -3.88
CA ASP A 78 7.45 15.03 -2.55
C ASP A 78 8.55 15.14 -1.46
N GLY A 79 9.84 15.07 -1.83
CA GLY A 79 10.97 15.39 -0.96
C GLY A 79 11.61 14.21 -0.21
N TYR A 80 11.08 13.00 -0.37
CA TYR A 80 11.59 11.78 0.26
C TYR A 80 12.72 11.16 -0.57
N THR A 81 13.37 10.11 -0.04
CA THR A 81 14.54 9.48 -0.68
C THR A 81 14.34 7.99 -0.90
N VAL A 82 14.72 7.50 -2.09
CA VAL A 82 14.74 6.08 -2.43
C VAL A 82 16.17 5.57 -2.61
N ASP A 83 16.42 4.33 -2.18
CA ASP A 83 17.73 3.70 -2.19
C ASP A 83 18.14 3.18 -3.60
N ALA A 84 19.26 2.47 -3.70
CA ALA A 84 19.74 1.89 -4.95
C ALA A 84 18.85 0.77 -5.53
N SER A 85 17.96 0.15 -4.73
CA SER A 85 16.90 -0.74 -5.23
C SER A 85 15.64 0.02 -5.67
N GLY A 86 15.48 1.26 -5.23
CA GLY A 86 14.30 2.09 -5.45
C GLY A 86 13.26 2.02 -4.34
N ALA A 87 13.58 1.32 -3.24
CA ALA A 87 12.74 1.26 -2.06
C ALA A 87 12.90 2.53 -1.21
N TRP A 88 11.83 2.95 -0.55
CA TRP A 88 11.79 4.13 0.30
C TRP A 88 12.72 3.97 1.51
N ILE A 89 13.56 4.98 1.77
CA ILE A 89 14.40 5.07 2.97
C ILE A 89 14.08 6.29 3.83
N VAL A 90 14.06 6.07 5.15
CA VAL A 90 14.06 7.11 6.20
C VAL A 90 15.31 6.88 7.05
N ASP A 91 16.13 7.93 7.25
CA ASP A 91 17.43 7.86 7.93
C ASP A 91 18.37 6.73 7.44
N GLY A 92 18.22 6.31 6.17
CA GLY A 92 18.98 5.23 5.55
C GLY A 92 18.44 3.82 5.79
N VAL A 93 17.28 3.66 6.43
CA VAL A 93 16.60 2.39 6.67
C VAL A 93 15.44 2.20 5.69
N VAL A 94 15.38 1.06 5.00
CA VAL A 94 14.29 0.74 4.06
C VAL A 94 12.98 0.54 4.82
N GLN A 95 11.90 1.15 4.33
CA GLN A 95 10.57 1.05 4.92
C GLN A 95 9.85 -0.20 4.41
N THR A 96 9.34 -1.03 5.35
CA THR A 96 8.76 -2.36 5.09
C THR A 96 7.39 -2.51 5.73
N LYS A 97 6.50 -3.33 5.13
CA LYS A 97 5.15 -3.62 5.64
C LYS A 97 4.78 -5.08 5.38
N THR A 98 4.37 -5.80 6.44
CA THR A 98 3.88 -7.19 6.31
C THR A 98 2.52 -7.25 5.60
N SER A 99 2.36 -8.18 4.67
CA SER A 99 1.10 -8.49 3.98
C SER A 99 0.33 -9.57 4.77
N GLU A 100 -0.75 -9.20 5.47
CA GLU A 100 -1.54 -10.16 6.26
C GLU A 100 -2.43 -11.07 5.38
N ALA A 101 -1.84 -12.15 4.86
CA ALA A 101 -2.58 -13.31 4.36
C ALA A 101 -3.04 -14.21 5.54
N PRO A 102 -4.32 -14.60 5.64
CA PRO A 102 -4.86 -15.20 6.86
C PRO A 102 -4.59 -16.71 6.99
N ALA A 103 -3.46 -17.12 7.61
CA ALA A 103 -3.31 -18.47 8.18
C ALA A 103 -2.22 -18.63 9.28
N ALA A 104 -2.68 -18.89 10.52
CA ALA A 104 -2.08 -19.84 11.47
C ALA A 104 -0.58 -19.77 11.83
N ALA A 105 -0.21 -18.72 12.58
CA ALA A 105 0.68 -18.77 13.76
C ALA A 105 1.87 -19.77 13.81
N ALA A 106 3.08 -19.25 13.56
CA ALA A 106 4.29 -19.59 14.31
C ALA A 106 5.14 -18.32 14.47
N GLY A 107 5.54 -17.97 15.69
CA GLY A 107 6.12 -16.66 15.98
C GLY A 107 7.57 -16.50 15.50
N THR A 108 7.87 -15.34 14.91
CA THR A 108 9.18 -14.69 14.97
C THR A 108 8.93 -13.22 15.30
N GLU A 109 9.62 -12.65 16.28
CA GLU A 109 9.51 -11.23 16.64
C GLU A 109 10.27 -10.37 15.62
N ALA A 110 9.69 -10.23 14.42
CA ALA A 110 10.06 -9.19 13.47
C ALA A 110 9.37 -7.87 13.85
N SER A 111 10.07 -6.75 13.72
CA SER A 111 9.58 -5.44 14.15
C SER A 111 8.37 -5.00 13.32
N GLN A 112 7.17 -5.06 13.91
CA GLN A 112 5.98 -4.44 13.34
C GLN A 112 6.21 -2.93 13.21
N TYR A 113 6.24 -2.42 11.98
CA TYR A 113 6.30 -0.98 11.76
C TYR A 113 4.94 -0.38 12.10
N GLN A 114 4.87 0.29 13.25
CA GLN A 114 3.73 1.09 13.65
C GLN A 114 4.02 2.54 13.28
N ASP A 115 3.44 3.03 12.19
CA ASP A 115 3.44 4.47 11.90
C ASP A 115 2.69 5.20 13.04
N ASP A 116 3.11 6.42 13.34
CA ASP A 116 2.36 7.28 14.24
C ASP A 116 1.24 8.03 13.52
N TYR A 117 1.12 7.89 12.19
CA TYR A 117 0.14 8.55 11.31
C TYR A 117 0.09 10.08 11.45
N SER A 118 1.04 10.67 12.18
CA SER A 118 0.94 12.02 12.71
C SER A 118 1.81 12.98 11.91
N GLY A 119 1.35 14.22 11.81
CA GLY A 119 2.03 15.25 11.06
C GLY A 119 1.08 16.27 10.43
N VAL A 120 1.65 17.13 9.61
CA VAL A 120 0.92 18.15 8.83
C VAL A 120 0.97 17.75 7.37
N TYR A 121 -0.19 17.65 6.73
CA TYR A 121 -0.35 17.23 5.35
C TYR A 121 -0.93 18.38 4.53
N GLU A 122 -0.36 18.66 3.37
CA GLU A 122 -0.84 19.71 2.46
C GLU A 122 -1.66 19.09 1.35
N VAL A 123 -2.97 19.39 1.35
CA VAL A 123 -3.98 18.72 0.53
C VAL A 123 -4.84 19.73 -0.22
N PRO A 124 -5.37 19.37 -1.40
CA PRO A 124 -6.22 20.25 -2.18
C PRO A 124 -7.64 20.34 -1.58
N PHE A 125 -8.12 21.56 -1.42
CA PHE A 125 -9.53 21.88 -1.21
C PHE A 125 -10.10 22.50 -2.49
N TYR A 126 -11.28 22.04 -2.87
CA TYR A 126 -11.97 22.43 -4.11
C TYR A 126 -13.05 23.47 -3.79
N GLU A 127 -12.93 24.65 -4.39
CA GLU A 127 -13.84 25.76 -4.19
C GLU A 127 -15.04 25.70 -5.14
N ALA A 128 -16.14 26.35 -4.77
CA ALA A 128 -17.39 26.36 -5.55
C ALA A 128 -17.27 27.08 -6.92
N ASP A 129 -16.15 27.75 -7.20
CA ASP A 129 -15.82 28.34 -8.51
C ASP A 129 -14.89 27.46 -9.37
N GLY A 130 -14.50 26.29 -8.87
CA GLY A 130 -13.57 25.35 -9.53
C GLY A 130 -12.09 25.68 -9.33
N SER A 131 -11.74 26.63 -8.45
CA SER A 131 -10.36 26.82 -8.03
C SER A 131 -9.92 25.78 -6.99
N ILE A 132 -8.63 25.46 -6.98
CA ILE A 132 -8.01 24.53 -6.03
C ILE A 132 -7.10 25.33 -5.10
N VAL A 133 -7.29 25.16 -3.78
CA VAL A 133 -6.46 25.76 -2.75
C VAL A 133 -5.77 24.65 -1.97
N MET A 134 -4.43 24.63 -1.99
CA MET A 134 -3.66 23.79 -1.09
C MET A 134 -3.74 24.38 0.32
N ASP A 135 -4.17 23.56 1.30
CA ASP A 135 -4.26 23.95 2.70
C ASP A 135 -3.73 22.81 3.60
N SER A 136 -3.39 23.14 4.85
CA SER A 136 -2.72 22.19 5.76
C SER A 136 -3.70 21.58 6.76
N ILE A 137 -3.89 20.27 6.71
CA ILE A 137 -4.54 19.49 7.78
C ILE A 137 -3.49 18.97 8.77
N SER A 138 -3.88 18.83 10.03
CA SER A 138 -3.01 18.26 11.08
C SER A 138 -3.62 16.96 11.60
N VAL A 139 -2.86 15.87 11.55
CA VAL A 139 -3.26 14.56 12.09
C VAL A 139 -2.50 14.27 13.38
N VAL A 140 -3.22 13.82 14.40
CA VAL A 140 -2.68 13.36 15.69
C VAL A 140 -3.29 12.01 16.04
N TYR A 141 -2.46 10.97 16.15
CA TYR A 141 -2.86 9.62 16.52
C TYR A 141 -2.80 9.39 18.04
N ASP A 142 -3.83 8.75 18.58
CA ASP A 142 -3.81 8.13 19.90
C ASP A 142 -3.79 6.61 19.74
N GLY A 143 -2.60 6.00 19.87
CA GLY A 143 -2.42 4.55 19.87
C GLY A 143 -3.07 3.82 21.05
N SER A 144 -3.56 4.54 22.07
CA SER A 144 -4.36 3.98 23.18
C SER A 144 -5.81 3.76 22.78
N ALA A 145 -6.34 4.67 21.95
CA ALA A 145 -7.68 4.59 21.36
C ALA A 145 -7.68 3.86 20.00
N ASN A 146 -6.52 3.71 19.37
CA ASN A 146 -6.33 3.32 17.97
C ASN A 146 -7.16 4.22 17.02
N ALA A 147 -7.03 5.53 17.20
CA ALA A 147 -7.82 6.54 16.52
C ALA A 147 -6.97 7.77 16.18
N ILE A 148 -7.34 8.48 15.11
CA ILE A 148 -6.74 9.78 14.75
C ILE A 148 -7.72 10.92 15.02
N SER A 149 -7.19 12.06 15.45
CA SER A 149 -7.87 13.34 15.42
C SER A 149 -7.29 14.18 14.29
N VAL A 150 -8.14 14.73 13.44
CA VAL A 150 -7.78 15.45 12.22
C VAL A 150 -8.34 16.86 12.31
N THR A 151 -7.47 17.85 12.44
CA THR A 151 -7.83 19.26 12.46
C THR A 151 -7.80 19.84 11.06
N TYR A 152 -8.87 20.55 10.69
CA TYR A 152 -9.04 21.27 9.43
C TYR A 152 -9.09 22.78 9.71
N PRO A 153 -7.95 23.49 9.74
CA PRO A 153 -7.90 24.91 10.13
C PRO A 153 -8.78 25.81 9.27
N ARG A 154 -8.95 25.46 7.98
CA ARG A 154 -9.82 26.14 7.01
C ARG A 154 -11.27 26.27 7.47
N PHE A 155 -11.76 25.30 8.25
CA PHE A 155 -13.16 25.21 8.68
C PHE A 155 -13.33 25.35 10.20
N ASP A 156 -12.23 25.53 10.95
CA ASP A 156 -12.19 25.55 12.44
C ASP A 156 -12.82 24.31 13.10
N ILE A 157 -12.66 23.13 12.47
CA ILE A 157 -13.15 21.84 12.97
C ILE A 157 -12.00 20.89 13.31
N THR A 158 -12.26 19.95 14.22
CA THR A 158 -11.46 18.74 14.41
C THR A 158 -12.39 17.54 14.47
N LEU A 159 -12.09 16.53 13.66
CA LEU A 159 -12.88 15.30 13.50
C LEU A 159 -12.08 14.11 14.03
N THR A 160 -12.75 13.11 14.61
CA THR A 160 -12.10 11.91 15.13
C THR A 160 -12.48 10.70 14.29
N TYR A 161 -11.49 9.90 13.88
CA TYR A 161 -11.65 8.71 13.07
C TYR A 161 -11.07 7.50 13.80
N THR A 162 -11.80 6.37 13.82
CA THR A 162 -11.33 5.11 14.43
C THR A 162 -10.64 4.25 13.38
N TYR A 163 -9.60 3.52 13.77
CA TYR A 163 -8.94 2.55 12.89
C TYR A 163 -9.94 1.48 12.42
N ALA A 164 -10.05 1.30 11.11
CA ALA A 164 -10.97 0.34 10.48
C ALA A 164 -10.26 -0.90 9.91
N GLY A 165 -8.92 -0.87 9.79
CA GLY A 165 -8.11 -1.94 9.23
C GLY A 165 -7.51 -1.60 7.86
N PRO A 166 -7.06 -2.60 7.10
CA PRO A 166 -6.73 -2.45 5.69
C PRO A 166 -7.99 -2.49 4.82
N ASP A 167 -8.00 -1.73 3.72
CA ASP A 167 -8.98 -1.88 2.65
C ASP A 167 -8.67 -3.09 1.73
N TYR A 168 -9.44 -3.28 0.67
CA TYR A 168 -9.27 -4.40 -0.28
C TYR A 168 -7.95 -4.35 -1.08
N ARG A 169 -7.18 -3.26 -1.00
CA ARG A 169 -5.85 -3.06 -1.59
C ARG A 169 -4.72 -3.23 -0.55
N GLY A 170 -5.07 -3.48 0.72
CA GLY A 170 -4.12 -3.49 1.82
C GLY A 170 -3.77 -2.08 2.35
N VAL A 171 -4.46 -1.02 1.93
CA VAL A 171 -4.20 0.37 2.37
C VAL A 171 -4.85 0.58 3.73
N MET A 172 -4.10 1.10 4.72
CA MET A 172 -4.65 1.28 6.07
C MET A 172 -5.62 2.46 6.10
N PHE A 173 -6.76 2.35 6.78
CA PHE A 173 -7.70 3.46 6.85
C PHE A 173 -8.40 3.61 8.21
N PHE A 174 -8.88 4.83 8.45
CA PHE A 174 -9.62 5.24 9.64
C PHE A 174 -10.97 5.80 9.21
N GLU A 175 -12.07 5.34 9.81
CA GLU A 175 -13.45 5.77 9.53
C GLU A 175 -13.92 6.85 10.51
N LEU A 176 -14.64 7.86 10.01
CA LEU A 176 -15.18 8.97 10.79
C LEU A 176 -16.17 8.47 11.86
N ILE A 177 -15.94 8.86 13.11
CA ILE A 177 -16.83 8.58 14.25
C ILE A 177 -18.01 9.57 14.21
N SER A 178 -18.97 9.31 13.33
CA SER A 178 -20.22 10.08 13.18
C SER A 178 -21.42 9.17 12.92
N GLU A 179 -22.60 9.54 13.44
CA GLU A 179 -23.87 8.89 13.11
C GLU A 179 -24.54 9.51 11.87
N GLU A 180 -24.24 10.78 11.56
CA GLU A 180 -24.88 11.55 10.48
C GLU A 180 -24.06 11.52 9.17
N GLU A 181 -22.74 11.45 9.28
CA GLU A 181 -21.80 11.57 8.15
C GLU A 181 -20.91 10.33 7.99
N LYS A 182 -20.35 10.14 6.80
CA LYS A 182 -19.43 9.04 6.47
C LYS A 182 -18.27 9.60 5.64
N ASP A 183 -17.07 9.48 6.20
CA ASP A 183 -15.80 9.88 5.62
C ASP A 183 -14.70 8.92 6.13
N ALA A 184 -13.57 8.84 5.45
CA ALA A 184 -12.45 8.00 5.84
C ALA A 184 -11.11 8.51 5.29
N ILE A 185 -10.07 8.53 6.14
CA ILE A 185 -8.69 8.84 5.73
C ILE A 185 -7.90 7.55 5.55
N PHE A 186 -7.24 7.43 4.41
CA PHE A 186 -6.45 6.28 3.99
C PHE A 186 -4.97 6.65 4.01
N PHE A 187 -4.11 5.78 4.53
CA PHE A 187 -2.67 5.94 4.57
C PHE A 187 -2.02 4.92 3.64
N LEU A 188 -1.57 5.42 2.48
CA LEU A 188 -0.90 4.64 1.44
C LEU A 188 0.44 4.10 1.94
N ALA A 189 1.17 4.90 2.70
CA ALA A 189 2.41 4.55 3.39
C ALA A 189 2.53 5.39 4.67
N PRO A 190 3.48 5.09 5.59
CA PRO A 190 3.78 5.95 6.72
C PRO A 190 3.95 7.41 6.30
N GLY A 191 3.19 8.32 6.91
CA GLY A 191 3.22 9.73 6.50
C GLY A 191 2.72 10.06 5.07
N VAL A 192 2.11 9.13 4.31
CA VAL A 192 1.48 9.38 2.98
C VAL A 192 -0.02 9.08 3.07
N ILE A 193 -0.87 10.10 2.91
CA ILE A 193 -2.33 9.91 2.81
C ILE A 193 -2.80 9.83 1.36
N GLU A 194 -3.90 9.12 1.14
CA GLU A 194 -4.70 9.22 -0.08
C GLU A 194 -5.78 10.29 0.12
N TRP A 195 -5.93 11.20 -0.84
CA TRP A 195 -6.93 12.28 -0.80
C TRP A 195 -7.78 12.29 -2.08
N PRO A 196 -9.08 12.58 -2.00
CA PRO A 196 -9.95 12.72 -3.17
C PRO A 196 -9.59 13.97 -3.99
N THR A 197 -9.60 13.83 -5.32
CA THR A 197 -9.32 14.91 -6.28
C THR A 197 -10.25 14.82 -7.49
N ASP A 198 -10.37 15.89 -8.28
CA ASP A 198 -11.12 15.85 -9.56
C ASP A 198 -10.56 14.80 -10.54
N ASP A 199 -9.24 14.57 -10.52
CA ASP A 199 -8.56 13.52 -11.29
C ASP A 199 -8.64 12.12 -10.63
N GLY A 200 -9.36 11.98 -9.50
CA GLY A 200 -9.66 10.71 -8.83
C GLY A 200 -9.22 10.65 -7.37
N ARG A 201 -8.09 9.99 -7.12
CA ARG A 201 -7.43 9.94 -5.80
C ARG A 201 -5.93 10.11 -6.00
N MET A 202 -5.30 10.93 -5.16
CA MET A 202 -3.87 11.22 -5.24
C MET A 202 -3.20 11.09 -3.87
N SER A 203 -1.90 10.78 -3.88
CA SER A 203 -1.07 10.69 -2.68
C SER A 203 -0.56 12.06 -2.24
N PHE A 204 -0.70 12.40 -0.96
CA PHE A 204 -0.13 13.60 -0.34
C PHE A 204 0.67 13.22 0.90
N THR A 205 1.88 13.76 1.01
CA THR A 205 2.85 13.32 2.01
C THR A 205 3.06 14.38 3.09
N ARG A 206 3.34 13.96 4.33
CA ARG A 206 3.56 14.87 5.48
C ARG A 206 4.78 15.78 5.26
N LYS A 207 4.70 16.99 5.79
CA LYS A 207 5.79 17.98 5.87
C LYS A 207 6.69 17.77 7.09
#